data_AF-A0A7K5H0X6-F1
#
_entry.id   AF-A0A7K5H0X6-F1
#
_cell.length_a   1.000
_cell.length_b   1.000
_cell.length_c   1.000
_cell.angle_alpha   90.00
_cell.angle_beta   90.00
_cell.angle_gamma   90.00
#
_symmetry.space_group_name_H-M   'P 1'
#
loop_
_entity.id
_entity.type
_entity.pdbx_description
1 polymer ?
#
loop_
_entity_poly.entity_id
_entity_poly.type
_entity_poly.pdbx_seq_one_letter_code
_entity_poly.pdbx_strand_id
1 'polypeptide(L)' 'TLIHLAFLHESDSNNYLGIISSCNKIPFHPYFSTKDALGLALILLPLTTLALF' A
#
# COMPACT_ATOMS: atom_id res chain seq x y z
N THR A 1 -6.09 -13.53 4.48
CA THR A 1 -5.13 -12.53 3.97
C THR A 1 -4.22 -13.10 2.90
N LEU A 2 -3.55 -14.24 3.12
CA LEU A 2 -2.66 -14.85 2.10
C LEU A 2 -3.36 -15.20 0.77
N ILE A 3 -4.52 -15.86 0.82
CA ILE A 3 -5.31 -16.18 -0.38
C ILE A 3 -5.75 -14.91 -1.11
N HIS A 4 -6.15 -13.87 -0.37
CA HIS A 4 -6.53 -12.59 -0.93
C HIS A 4 -5.34 -11.90 -1.64
N LEU A 5 -4.16 -11.90 -1.02
CA LEU A 5 -2.93 -11.39 -1.65
C LEU A 5 -2.52 -12.21 -2.87
N ALA A 6 -2.70 -13.53 -2.85
CA ALA A 6 -2.41 -14.39 -3.98
C ALA A 6 -3.28 -14.02 -5.19
N PHE A 7 -4.60 -13.84 -5.00
CA PHE A 7 -5.48 -13.39 -6.08
C PHE A 7 -5.14 -11.98 -6.57
N LEU A 8 -4.81 -11.05 -5.67
CA LEU A 8 -4.42 -9.70 -6.05
C LEU A 8 -3.08 -9.66 -6.81
N HIS A 9 -2.15 -10.56 -6.46
CA HIS A 9 -0.89 -10.71 -7.18
C HIS A 9 -1.12 -11.21 -8.61
N GLU A 10 -2.02 -12.18 -8.81
CA GLU A 10 -2.36 -12.69 -10.15
C GLU A 10 -3.07 -11.64 -11.02
N SER A 11 -3.96 -10.81 -10.44
CA SER A 11 -4.68 -9.77 -11.19
C SER A 11 -3.94 -8.43 -11.30
N ASP A 12 -2.84 -8.28 -10.56
CA ASP A 12 -2.17 -7.02 -10.25
C ASP A 12 -3.07 -5.95 -9.58
N SER A 13 -2.43 -4.89 -9.08
CA SER A 13 -3.15 -3.74 -8.50
C SER A 13 -3.76 -2.84 -9.59
N ASN A 14 -4.99 -2.40 -9.37
CA ASN A 14 -5.61 -1.38 -10.21
C ASN A 14 -5.06 0.04 -9.91
N ASN A 15 -5.20 0.97 -10.85
CA ASN A 15 -4.82 2.38 -10.66
C ASN A 15 -6.07 3.28 -10.60
N TYR A 16 -5.86 4.54 -10.18
CA TYR A 16 -6.92 5.55 -10.03
C TYR A 16 -7.71 5.83 -11.32
N LEU A 17 -7.09 5.65 -12.48
CA LEU A 17 -7.71 5.90 -13.78
C LEU A 17 -8.47 4.67 -14.30
N GLY A 18 -8.34 3.51 -13.66
CA GLY A 18 -9.02 2.26 -14.06
C GLY A 18 -8.61 1.72 -15.43
N ILE A 19 -7.49 2.20 -15.99
CA ILE A 19 -6.94 1.76 -17.27
C ILE A 19 -5.82 0.74 -17.06
N ILE A 20 -5.40 0.07 -18.12
CA ILE A 20 -4.32 -0.92 -18.08
C ILE A 20 -3.00 -0.26 -17.62
N SER A 21 -2.45 -0.73 -16.49
CA SER A 21 -1.23 -0.21 -15.86
C SER A 21 0.07 -0.81 -16.40
N SER A 22 0.00 -1.80 -17.31
CA SER A 22 1.14 -2.58 -17.79
C SER A 22 2.27 -1.74 -18.39
N CYS A 23 1.94 -0.59 -19.00
CA CYS A 23 2.92 0.28 -19.64
C CYS A 23 3.71 1.17 -18.66
N ASN A 24 3.27 1.29 -17.40
CA ASN A 24 3.88 2.20 -16.42
C ASN A 24 3.96 1.55 -15.03
N LYS A 25 4.54 0.35 -14.97
CA LYS A 25 4.75 -0.37 -13.71
C LYS A 25 6.12 -0.01 -13.12
N ILE A 26 6.12 0.46 -11.88
CA ILE A 26 7.34 0.76 -11.10
C ILE A 26 7.57 -0.35 -10.06
N PRO A 27 8.82 -0.62 -9.63
CA PRO A 27 9.10 -1.63 -8.62
C PRO A 27 8.50 -1.23 -7.26
N PHE A 28 8.11 -2.24 -6.47
CA PHE A 28 7.49 -2.03 -5.16
C PHE A 28 8.44 -1.32 -4.19
N HIS A 29 9.68 -1.78 -4.11
CA HIS A 29 10.74 -1.11 -3.36
C HIS A 29 11.59 -0.26 -4.33
N PRO A 30 11.91 1.01 -3.99
CA PRO A 30 11.68 1.69 -2.71
C PRO A 30 10.33 2.44 -2.60
N TYR A 31 9.58 2.57 -3.68
CA TYR A 31 8.47 3.53 -3.80
C TYR A 31 7.29 3.24 -2.89
N PHE A 32 6.68 2.07 -3.00
CA PHE A 32 5.51 1.72 -2.21
C PHE A 32 5.91 1.39 -0.77
N SER A 33 7.07 0.76 -0.56
CA SER A 33 7.57 0.47 0.79
C SER A 33 7.76 1.73 1.65
N THR A 34 8.32 2.80 1.09
CA THR A 34 8.50 4.08 1.80
C THR A 34 7.16 4.79 2.02
N LYS A 35 6.27 4.79 1.01
CA LYS A 35 4.92 5.34 1.12
C LYS A 35 4.12 4.67 2.24
N ASP A 36 4.20 3.34 2.34
CA ASP A 36 3.46 2.56 3.34
C ASP A 36 4.02 2.80 4.75
N ALA A 37 5.35 2.91 4.90
CA ALA A 37 5.99 3.26 6.17
C ALA A 37 5.58 4.66 6.68
N LEU A 38 5.51 5.64 5.77
CA LEU A 38 5.01 6.99 6.11
C LEU A 38 3.54 6.94 6.51
N GLY A 39 2.70 6.21 5.76
CA GLY A 39 1.29 6.02 6.10
C GLY A 39 1.08 5.35 7.46
N LEU A 40 1.89 4.33 7.77
CA LEU A 40 1.89 3.67 9.07
C LEU A 40 2.28 4.63 10.19
N ALA A 41 3.33 5.45 10.01
CA ALA A 41 3.73 6.45 10.99
C ALA A 41 2.62 7.47 11.25
N LEU A 42 1.94 7.94 10.19
CA LEU A 42 0.83 8.89 10.30
C LEU A 42 -0.38 8.33 11.06
N ILE A 43 -0.66 7.02 10.94
CA ILE A 43 -1.76 6.37 11.68
C ILE A 43 -1.34 6.03 13.11
N LEU A 44 -0.07 5.64 13.32
CA LEU A 44 0.45 5.33 14.65
C LEU A 44 0.51 6.57 15.55
N LEU A 45 0.80 7.76 15.01
CA LEU A 45 0.83 8.99 15.80
C LEU A 45 -0.46 9.24 16.60
N PRO A 46 -1.66 9.37 15.98
CA PRO A 46 -2.90 9.56 16.73
C PRO A 46 -3.28 8.36 17.60
N LEU A 47 -2.95 7.13 17.17
CA LEU A 47 -3.21 5.92 17.97
C LEU A 47 -2.40 5.94 19.27
N THR A 48 -1.12 6.30 19.20
CA THR A 48 -0.26 6.42 20.40
C THR A 48 -0.68 7.59 21.28
N THR A 49 -1.10 8.72 20.71
CA THR A 49 -1.64 9.83 21.52
C THR A 49 -2.91 9.44 22.26
N LEU A 50 -3.79 8.62 21.65
CA LEU A 50 -4.99 8.11 22.33
C LEU A 50 -4.65 7.07 23.41
N ALA A 51 -3.62 6.26 23.20
CA ALA A 51 -3.23 5.23 24.16
C ALA A 51 -2.51 5.78 25.40
N LEU A 52 -1.86 6.96 25.28
CA LEU A 52 -1.04 7.57 26.33
C LEU A 52 -1.73 8.71 27.10
N PHE A 53 -2.96 9.07 26.72
CA PHE A 53 -3.78 10.08 27.38
C PHE A 53 -5.06 9.44 27.91
#